data_AF-A0A9D2GSQ7-F1
#
_entry.id   AF-A0A9D2GSQ7-F1
#
_cell.length_a   1.000
_cell.length_b   1.000
_cell.length_c   1.000
_cell.angle_alpha   90.00
_cell.angle_beta   90.00
_cell.angle_gamma   90.00
#
_symmetry.space_group_name_H-M   'P 1'
#
loop_
_entity.id
_entity.type
_entity.pdbx_description
1 polymer ?
#
loop_
_entity_poly.entity_id
_entity_poly.type
_entity_poly.pdbx_seq_one_letter_code
_entity_poly.pdbx_strand_id
1 'polypeptide(L)'
;MNKFKKLLIEAAMNEFGKIYIHALPHPKLIVGERGLINSEKNNGIVLAIGSSSCADFQMEDEYIFAKLRFNGVWENVFIPYEAVDAVLNDLHKPLSIFNFPYYEEDNIDVLRINKYPAMNGQKQEKKQAVIVKPDFTRR
;
A
#
# COMPACT_ATOMS: atom_id res chain seq x y z
N MET A 1 8.04 7.22 -16.32
CA MET A 1 6.86 7.02 -15.45
C MET A 1 6.98 7.75 -14.11
N ASN A 2 8.12 7.69 -13.41
CA ASN A 2 8.27 8.30 -12.06
C ASN A 2 7.99 9.81 -12.03
N LYS A 3 8.48 10.58 -13.01
CA LYS A 3 8.18 12.01 -13.15
C LYS A 3 6.67 12.31 -13.23
N PHE A 4 5.91 11.47 -13.93
CA PHE A 4 4.46 11.62 -14.05
C PHE A 4 3.76 11.30 -12.71
N LYS A 5 4.16 10.21 -12.04
CA LYS A 5 3.65 9.89 -10.70
C LYS A 5 3.92 11.02 -9.71
N LYS A 6 5.14 11.58 -9.72
CA LYS A 6 5.52 12.74 -8.90
C LYS A 6 4.58 13.92 -9.15
N LEU A 7 4.42 14.35 -10.39
CA LEU A 7 3.53 15.46 -10.74
C LEU A 7 2.07 15.23 -10.27
N LEU A 8 1.57 14.01 -10.43
CA LEU A 8 0.20 13.66 -10.07
C LEU A 8 -0.01 13.63 -8.55
N ILE A 9 0.95 13.08 -7.81
CA ILE A 9 0.92 13.04 -6.34
C ILE A 9 1.01 14.45 -5.78
N GLU A 10 1.88 15.29 -6.36
CA GLU A 10 2.01 16.70 -5.97
C GLU A 10 0.71 17.47 -6.21
N ALA A 11 0.10 17.32 -7.39
CA ALA A 11 -1.20 17.91 -7.70
C ALA A 11 -2.31 17.43 -6.74
N ALA A 12 -2.38 16.14 -6.47
CA ALA A 12 -3.37 15.57 -5.55
C ALA A 12 -3.17 16.09 -4.11
N MET A 13 -1.93 16.19 -3.66
CA MET A 13 -1.62 16.71 -2.33
C MET A 13 -1.99 18.20 -2.21
N ASN A 14 -1.70 19.00 -3.24
CA ASN A 14 -2.03 20.43 -3.29
C ASN A 14 -3.55 20.67 -3.29
N GLU A 15 -4.32 19.85 -4.00
CA GLU A 15 -5.77 19.99 -4.08
C GLU A 15 -6.48 19.50 -2.81
N PHE A 16 -6.11 18.32 -2.31
CA PHE A 16 -6.88 17.67 -1.24
C PHE A 16 -6.30 17.90 0.17
N GLY A 17 -5.03 18.32 0.29
CA GLY A 17 -4.31 18.50 1.56
C GLY A 17 -4.01 17.20 2.33
N LYS A 18 -4.69 16.10 1.97
CA LYS A 18 -4.48 14.74 2.45
C LYS A 18 -4.75 13.75 1.34
N ILE A 19 -3.85 12.80 1.18
CA ILE A 19 -3.94 11.70 0.23
C ILE A 19 -3.57 10.38 0.91
N TYR A 20 -3.96 9.29 0.28
CA TYR A 20 -3.60 7.93 0.64
C TYR A 20 -2.81 7.32 -0.50
N ILE A 21 -1.63 6.81 -0.19
CA ILE A 21 -0.76 6.15 -1.16
C ILE A 21 -0.80 4.66 -0.87
N HIS A 22 -1.27 3.88 -1.85
CA HIS A 22 -1.12 2.44 -1.85
C HIS A 22 0.26 2.10 -2.42
N ALA A 23 1.14 1.56 -1.57
CA ALA A 23 2.49 1.15 -1.91
C ALA A 23 2.60 -0.38 -1.89
N LEU A 24 2.93 -0.97 -3.03
CA LEU A 24 3.18 -2.40 -3.16
C LEU A 24 4.49 -2.81 -2.48
N PRO A 25 4.63 -4.10 -2.11
CA PRO A 25 5.88 -4.62 -1.59
C PRO A 25 7.02 -4.33 -2.56
N HIS A 26 8.10 -3.70 -2.11
CA HIS A 26 9.21 -3.31 -2.98
C HIS A 26 10.53 -3.40 -2.21
N PRO A 27 11.64 -3.87 -2.80
CA PRO A 27 12.92 -3.99 -2.09
C PRO A 27 13.45 -2.66 -1.52
N LYS A 28 13.17 -1.55 -2.21
CA LYS A 28 13.51 -0.18 -1.80
C LYS A 28 12.43 0.53 -0.96
N LEU A 29 11.29 -0.11 -0.67
CA LEU A 29 10.27 0.47 0.21
C LEU A 29 10.70 0.26 1.66
N ILE A 30 10.89 1.35 2.39
CA ILE A 30 11.26 1.33 3.81
C ILE A 30 10.10 1.93 4.60
N VAL A 31 9.64 1.20 5.62
CA VAL A 31 8.55 1.63 6.51
C VAL A 31 9.06 1.52 7.94
N GLY A 32 9.77 2.55 8.40
CA GLY A 32 10.46 2.53 9.69
C GLY A 32 11.37 1.32 9.88
N GLU A 33 11.62 0.97 11.13
CA GLU A 33 12.32 -0.28 11.47
C GLU A 33 11.45 -1.53 11.28
N ARG A 34 10.12 -1.38 11.31
CA ARG A 34 9.17 -2.51 11.26
C ARG A 34 9.09 -3.18 9.88
N GLY A 35 9.33 -2.43 8.80
CA GLY A 35 9.05 -2.88 7.44
C GLY A 35 7.58 -3.28 7.23
N LEU A 36 7.32 -4.11 6.21
CA LEU A 36 5.98 -4.64 5.92
C LEU A 36 5.67 -5.87 6.80
N ILE A 37 4.48 -5.92 7.39
CA ILE A 37 4.05 -7.01 8.29
C ILE A 37 2.86 -7.80 7.74
N ASN A 38 2.77 -9.09 8.08
CA ASN A 38 1.60 -9.94 7.78
C ASN A 38 1.14 -9.85 6.30
N SER A 39 -0.11 -9.44 6.08
CA SER A 39 -0.72 -9.25 4.76
C SER A 39 -0.09 -8.13 3.94
N GLU A 40 0.57 -7.15 4.58
CA GLU A 40 1.23 -6.06 3.86
C GLU A 40 2.36 -6.58 2.97
N LYS A 41 2.99 -7.70 3.33
CA LYS A 41 4.05 -8.34 2.53
C LYS A 41 3.57 -8.86 1.18
N ASN A 42 2.26 -9.07 1.03
CA ASN A 42 1.65 -9.61 -0.19
C ASN A 42 0.84 -8.55 -0.92
N ASN A 43 0.09 -7.74 -0.17
CA ASN A 43 -0.87 -6.80 -0.72
C ASN A 43 -0.32 -5.38 -0.81
N GLY A 44 0.78 -5.07 -0.12
CA GLY A 44 1.24 -3.71 0.06
C GLY A 44 0.61 -3.04 1.28
N ILE A 45 0.92 -1.76 1.44
CA ILE A 45 0.48 -0.93 2.56
C ILE A 45 -0.17 0.35 2.03
N VAL A 46 -1.21 0.81 2.73
CA VAL A 46 -1.80 2.12 2.47
C VAL A 46 -1.31 3.12 3.49
N LEU A 47 -0.70 4.21 3.01
CA LEU A 47 -0.05 5.24 3.82
C LEU A 47 -0.83 6.54 3.72
N ALA A 48 -1.25 7.09 4.85
CA ALA A 48 -1.96 8.37 4.91
C ALA A 48 -0.97 9.53 4.96
N ILE A 49 -0.90 10.32 3.90
CA ILE A 49 -0.03 11.49 3.78
C ILE A 49 -0.89 12.74 3.89
N GLY A 50 -0.63 13.59 4.87
CA GLY A 50 -1.43 14.77 5.16
C GLY A 50 -0.89 15.51 6.36
N SER A 51 -1.26 16.77 6.54
CA SER A 51 -0.71 17.65 7.59
C SER A 51 -0.83 17.10 9.02
N SER A 52 -1.84 16.27 9.30
CA SER A 52 -2.05 15.65 10.62
C SER A 52 -1.44 14.25 10.77
N SER A 53 -1.10 13.57 9.66
CA SER A 53 -0.60 12.20 9.65
C SER A 53 0.86 12.07 9.20
N CYS A 54 1.46 13.17 8.76
CA CYS A 54 2.79 13.22 8.17
C CYS A 54 3.57 14.43 8.66
N ALA A 55 4.85 14.22 8.95
CA ALA A 55 5.85 15.27 9.10
C ALA A 55 6.91 15.13 8.01
N ASP A 56 7.61 16.21 7.67
CA ASP A 56 8.73 16.23 6.72
C ASP A 56 8.44 15.51 5.39
N PHE A 57 7.31 15.86 4.74
CA PHE A 57 6.96 15.31 3.44
C PHE A 57 7.83 15.91 2.33
N GLN A 58 8.59 15.07 1.64
CA GLN A 58 9.50 15.47 0.57
C GLN A 58 9.34 14.54 -0.63
N MET A 59 9.28 15.12 -1.83
CA MET A 59 9.17 14.39 -3.08
C MET A 59 10.49 14.50 -3.84
N GLU A 60 11.35 13.51 -3.64
CA GLU A 60 12.64 13.40 -4.33
C GLU A 60 12.43 12.89 -5.77
N ASP A 61 13.51 12.73 -6.54
CA ASP A 61 13.42 12.30 -7.93
C ASP A 61 13.11 10.80 -8.10
N GLU A 62 13.56 9.97 -7.17
CA GLU A 62 13.37 8.51 -7.22
C GLU A 62 12.34 7.99 -6.21
N TYR A 63 12.09 8.74 -5.13
CA TYR A 63 11.23 8.31 -4.04
C TYR A 63 10.52 9.48 -3.36
N ILE A 64 9.57 9.14 -2.49
CA ILE A 64 8.90 10.04 -1.56
C ILE A 64 9.44 9.74 -0.18
N PHE A 65 9.88 10.77 0.54
CA PHE A 65 10.21 10.71 1.94
C PHE A 65 9.07 11.29 2.78
N ALA A 66 8.76 10.63 3.88
CA ALA A 66 7.78 11.09 4.86
C ALA A 66 8.13 10.53 6.24
N LYS A 67 7.92 11.33 7.28
CA LYS A 67 7.81 10.81 8.65
C LYS A 67 6.37 10.49 8.94
N LEU A 68 6.06 9.23 9.23
CA LEU A 68 4.70 8.77 9.53
C LEU A 68 4.65 8.13 10.90
N ARG A 69 3.47 8.15 11.52
CA ARG A 69 3.27 7.61 12.86
C ARG A 69 2.75 6.18 12.81
N PHE A 70 3.54 5.23 13.31
CA PHE A 70 3.14 3.83 13.49
C PHE A 70 3.14 3.48 14.97
N ASN A 71 2.02 2.96 15.48
CA ASN A 71 1.86 2.61 16.91
C ASN A 71 2.28 3.73 17.87
N GLY A 72 2.05 5.00 17.49
CA GLY A 72 2.40 6.15 18.31
C GLY A 72 3.82 6.68 18.15
N VAL A 73 4.69 6.01 17.38
CA VAL A 73 6.09 6.38 17.13
C VAL A 73 6.25 6.98 15.73
N TRP A 74 7.03 8.05 15.60
CA TRP A 74 7.39 8.62 14.30
C TRP A 74 8.51 7.81 13.67
N GLU A 75 8.27 7.35 12.45
CA GLU A 75 9.19 6.52 11.68
C GLU A 75 9.47 7.16 10.33
N ASN A 76 10.70 6.99 9.84
CA ASN A 76 11.08 7.41 8.51
C ASN A 76 10.51 6.41 7.48
N VAL A 77 9.86 6.93 6.45
CA VAL A 77 9.26 6.14 5.38
C VAL A 77 9.81 6.61 4.04
N PHE A 78 10.30 5.66 3.25
CA PHE A 78 10.84 5.89 1.92
C PHE A 78 10.03 5.09 0.92
N ILE A 79 9.27 5.78 0.06
CA ILE A 79 8.35 5.16 -0.89
C ILE A 79 8.90 5.40 -2.31
N PRO A 80 9.52 4.40 -2.95
CA PRO A 80 9.94 4.54 -4.35
C PRO A 80 8.69 4.71 -5.23
N TYR A 81 8.75 5.58 -6.24
CA TYR A 81 7.59 5.78 -7.15
C TYR A 81 7.17 4.50 -7.87
N GLU A 82 8.10 3.55 -8.02
CA GLU A 82 7.88 2.22 -8.57
C GLU A 82 6.96 1.35 -7.71
N ALA A 83 6.92 1.59 -6.39
CA ALA A 83 6.02 0.90 -5.48
C ALA A 83 4.61 1.49 -5.44
N VAL A 84 4.43 2.75 -5.87
CA VAL A 84 3.13 3.42 -5.81
C VAL A 84 2.16 2.81 -6.83
N ASP A 85 1.18 2.05 -6.36
CA ASP A 85 0.15 1.42 -7.20
C ASP A 85 -1.10 2.28 -7.32
N ALA A 86 -1.48 2.98 -6.25
CA ALA A 86 -2.61 3.89 -6.31
C ALA A 86 -2.44 5.11 -5.40
N VAL A 87 -3.11 6.20 -5.77
CA VAL A 87 -3.25 7.42 -4.98
C VAL A 87 -4.73 7.75 -4.89
N LEU A 88 -5.23 7.96 -3.67
CA LEU A 88 -6.63 8.23 -3.37
C LEU A 88 -6.75 9.46 -2.47
N ASN A 89 -7.84 10.21 -2.56
CA ASN A 89 -8.11 11.30 -1.62
C ASN A 89 -8.84 10.82 -0.35
N ASP A 90 -9.57 9.70 -0.41
CA ASP A 90 -10.29 9.11 0.72
C ASP A 90 -10.31 7.56 0.63
N LEU A 91 -10.33 6.86 1.77
CA LEU A 91 -10.33 5.39 1.82
C LEU A 91 -11.72 4.77 1.66
N HIS A 92 -12.77 5.50 2.05
CA HIS A 92 -14.13 4.98 2.11
C HIS A 92 -14.98 5.48 0.95
N LYS A 93 -14.81 6.75 0.57
CA LYS A 93 -15.55 7.42 -0.50
C LYS A 93 -14.62 8.34 -1.32
N PRO A 94 -13.67 7.77 -2.06
CA PRO A 94 -12.78 8.56 -2.90
C PRO A 94 -13.55 9.33 -3.96
N LEU A 95 -13.26 10.63 -4.08
CA LEU A 95 -13.67 11.45 -5.21
C LEU A 95 -12.82 11.12 -6.43
N SER A 96 -11.54 10.80 -6.20
CA SER A 96 -10.58 10.46 -7.25
C SER A 96 -9.70 9.29 -6.81
N ILE A 97 -9.40 8.43 -7.78
CA ILE A 97 -8.46 7.32 -7.66
C ILE A 97 -7.56 7.35 -8.88
N PHE A 98 -6.27 7.53 -8.64
CA PHE A 98 -5.26 7.39 -9.68
C PHE A 98 -4.57 6.06 -9.51
N ASN A 99 -4.82 5.14 -10.45
CA ASN A 99 -4.18 3.83 -10.47
C ASN A 99 -3.00 3.83 -11.43
N PHE A 100 -1.90 3.19 -11.02
CA PHE A 100 -0.69 3.00 -11.80
C PHE A 100 -0.43 1.51 -11.98
N PRO A 101 -1.33 0.80 -12.70
CA PRO A 101 -1.19 -0.63 -12.88
C PRO A 101 0.15 -0.95 -13.54
N TYR A 102 0.78 -2.02 -13.07
CA TYR A 102 1.90 -2.62 -13.76
C TYR A 102 1.37 -3.74 -14.66
N TYR A 103 1.80 -3.73 -15.92
CA TYR A 103 1.52 -4.79 -16.87
C TYR A 103 2.84 -5.55 -17.10
N GLU A 104 2.80 -6.88 -17.02
CA GLU A 104 3.88 -7.68 -17.61
C GLU A 104 3.76 -7.58 -19.13
N GLU A 105 4.87 -7.30 -19.82
CA GLU A 105 4.88 -7.07 -21.27
C GLU A 105 4.46 -8.32 -22.10
N ASP A 106 4.38 -9.51 -21.48
CA ASP A 106 4.16 -10.79 -22.15
C ASP A 106 2.79 -11.48 -21.86
N ASN A 107 1.86 -10.84 -21.13
CA ASN A 107 0.54 -11.42 -20.83
C ASN A 107 -0.59 -10.78 -21.66
N ILE A 108 -1.19 -11.56 -22.56
CA ILE A 108 -2.31 -11.16 -23.46
C ILE A 108 -3.60 -10.94 -22.64
N ASP A 109 -3.72 -11.57 -21.48
CA ASP A 109 -4.80 -11.32 -20.52
C ASP A 109 -4.35 -10.25 -19.53
N VAL A 110 -4.88 -9.03 -19.72
CA VAL A 110 -4.60 -7.82 -18.94
C VAL A 110 -5.18 -7.94 -17.52
N LEU A 111 -4.65 -8.85 -16.71
CA LEU A 111 -4.95 -8.94 -15.29
C LEU A 111 -3.98 -8.04 -14.54
N ARG A 112 -4.48 -7.26 -13.56
CA ARG A 112 -3.63 -6.54 -12.61
C ARG A 112 -2.78 -7.57 -11.87
N ILE A 113 -1.47 -7.57 -12.10
CA ILE A 113 -0.54 -8.44 -11.40
C ILE A 113 0.31 -7.58 -10.47
N ASN A 114 0.43 -8.00 -9.21
CA ASN A 114 1.42 -7.39 -8.31
C ASN A 114 2.81 -7.69 -8.87
N LYS A 115 3.51 -6.66 -9.36
CA LYS A 115 4.86 -6.73 -9.94
C LYS A 115 5.89 -7.44 -9.05
N TYR A 116 5.65 -7.47 -7.74
CA TYR A 116 6.56 -8.05 -6.76
C TYR A 116 5.92 -9.30 -6.16
N PRO A 117 6.56 -10.48 -6.28
CA PRO A 117 6.07 -11.69 -5.64
C PRO A 117 6.04 -11.50 -4.12
N ALA A 118 5.04 -12.10 -3.48
CA ALA A 118 4.91 -12.18 -2.03
C ALA A 118 6.27 -12.53 -1.39
N MET A 119 6.77 -11.68 -0.48
CA MET A 119 7.97 -12.03 0.29
C MET A 119 7.68 -13.29 1.13
N ASN A 120 8.53 -14.31 0.99
CA ASN A 120 8.39 -15.60 1.70
C ASN A 120 8.25 -15.43 3.21
N GLY A 121 7.02 -15.37 3.70
CA GLY A 121 6.66 -15.64 5.08
C GLY A 121 6.39 -17.13 5.24
N GLN A 122 6.88 -17.75 6.32
CA GLN A 122 6.56 -19.14 6.65
C GLN A 122 5.04 -19.33 6.59
N LYS A 123 4.57 -20.24 5.73
CA LYS A 123 3.16 -20.63 5.61
C LYS A 123 2.67 -21.12 6.98
N GLN A 124 1.91 -20.29 7.70
CA GLN A 124 1.07 -20.82 8.76
C GLN A 124 -0.04 -21.64 8.09
N GLU A 125 -0.07 -22.94 8.38
CA GLU A 125 -1.13 -23.84 7.95
C GLU A 125 -2.48 -23.29 8.42
N LYS A 126 -3.38 -23.03 7.47
CA LYS A 126 -4.77 -22.72 7.77
C LYS A 126 -5.38 -23.95 8.45
N LYS A 127 -5.59 -23.89 9.76
CA LYS A 127 -6.45 -24.87 10.46
C LYS A 127 -7.83 -24.80 9.80
N GLN A 128 -8.26 -25.92 9.21
CA GLN A 128 -9.62 -26.04 8.68
C GLN A 128 -10.62 -25.79 9.80
N ALA A 129 -11.60 -24.92 9.55
CA ALA A 129 -12.68 -24.68 10.47
C ALA A 129 -13.50 -25.97 10.62
N VAL A 130 -13.61 -26.47 11.85
CA VAL A 130 -14.48 -27.60 12.17
C VAL A 130 -15.92 -27.11 12.12
N ILE A 131 -16.66 -27.51 11.08
CA ILE A 131 -18.10 -27.24 10.98
C ILE A 131 -18.81 -28.21 11.92
N VAL A 132 -19.24 -27.73 13.08
CA VAL A 132 -20.12 -28.48 13.98
C VAL A 132 -21.54 -28.33 13.45
N LYS A 133 -22.12 -29.41 12.92
CA LYS A 133 -23.54 -29.44 12.58
C LYS A 133 -24.35 -29.57 13.88
N PRO A 134 -25.26 -28.63 14.21
CA PRO A 134 -26.16 -28.81 15.34
C PRO A 134 -27.14 -29.95 15.05
N ASP A 135 -27.26 -30.87 16.00
CA ASP A 135 -28.20 -32.00 15.95
C ASP A 135 -29.52 -31.58 16.61
N PHE A 136 -30.58 -31.48 15.81
CA PHE A 136 -31.91 -31.04 16.26
C PHE A 136 -32.81 -32.21 16.72
N THR A 137 -32.27 -33.41 16.92
CA THR A 137 -33.05 -34.57 17.38
C THR A 137 -33.25 -34.68 18.89
N ARG A 138 -32.70 -33.75 19.67
CA ARG A 138 -32.99 -33.66 21.12
C ARG A 138 -34.06 -32.61 21.38
N ARG A 139 -35.28 -33.07 21.67
CA ARG A 139 -36.31 -32.31 22.39
C ARG A 139 -36.12 -32.50 23.88
#